data_AF-W7KHW6-F1
#
_entry.id   AF-W7KHW6-F1
#
_cell.length_a   1.000
_cell.length_b   1.000
_cell.length_c   1.000
_cell.angle_alpha   90.00
_cell.angle_beta   90.00
_cell.angle_gamma   90.00
#
_symmetry.space_group_name_H-M   'P 1'
#
loop_
_entity.id
_entity.type
_entity.pdbx_description
1 polymer ?
#
loop_
_entity_poly.entity_id
_entity_poly.type
_entity_poly.pdbx_seq_one_letter_code
_entity_poly.pdbx_strand_id
1 'polypeptide(L)'
;MKVVDPAARIADLIGLLNVLKNTFGGKTDLYKLEKEMEVDLDDLMPIVYTANYLGFVTIGEGDIIVTDKGIEFLQSNIRKRKEILKESISSVEPFATAKELKVFSLEELKEALEKKGVEIYNSPEGLYDLQITLLEWGIYSGFISRYGDEKFKVNVQ
;
A
#
# COMPACT_ATOMS: atom_id res chain seq x y z
N MET A 1 6.25 -5.65 11.42
CA MET A 1 6.51 -6.04 10.02
C MET A 1 5.81 -5.04 9.11
N LYS A 2 6.37 -4.72 7.93
CA LYS A 2 5.76 -3.75 7.00
C LYS A 2 4.75 -4.47 6.10
N VAL A 3 3.51 -4.03 6.10
CA VAL A 3 2.42 -4.66 5.33
C VAL A 3 1.49 -3.61 4.75
N VAL A 4 1.00 -3.84 3.53
CA VAL A 4 -0.08 -3.05 2.93
C VAL A 4 -1.39 -3.48 3.57
N ASP A 5 -2.07 -2.53 4.22
CA ASP A 5 -3.32 -2.81 4.91
C ASP A 5 -4.44 -3.09 3.89
N PRO A 6 -5.27 -4.14 4.07
CA PRO A 6 -6.37 -4.46 3.17
C PRO A 6 -7.49 -3.41 3.17
N ALA A 7 -7.55 -2.49 4.14
CA ALA A 7 -8.44 -1.34 4.10
C ALA A 7 -7.87 -0.18 3.24
N ALA A 8 -6.56 -0.13 3.00
CA ALA A 8 -5.93 0.96 2.26
C ALA A 8 -6.15 0.85 0.74
N ARG A 9 -6.50 1.98 0.11
CA ARG A 9 -6.61 2.09 -1.36
C ARG A 9 -5.61 3.11 -1.92
N ILE A 10 -5.31 2.98 -3.21
CA ILE A 10 -4.46 3.97 -3.92
C ILE A 10 -5.13 5.35 -3.97
N ALA A 11 -6.46 5.38 -4.06
CA ALA A 11 -7.22 6.63 -4.01
C ALA A 11 -6.96 7.38 -2.70
N ASP A 12 -6.97 6.66 -1.57
CA ASP A 12 -6.69 7.24 -0.24
C ASP A 12 -5.25 7.74 -0.15
N LEU A 13 -4.28 7.01 -0.72
CA LEU A 13 -2.89 7.47 -0.81
C LEU A 13 -2.80 8.81 -1.54
N ILE A 14 -3.46 8.92 -2.68
CA ILE A 14 -3.46 10.15 -3.49
C ILE A 14 -4.13 11.29 -2.71
N GLY A 15 -5.28 11.03 -2.08
CA GLY A 15 -5.99 12.00 -1.25
C GLY A 15 -5.13 12.51 -0.09
N LEU A 16 -4.55 11.58 0.68
CA LEU A 16 -3.64 11.86 1.79
C LEU A 16 -2.47 12.76 1.35
N LEU A 17 -1.75 12.36 0.31
CA LEU A 17 -0.60 13.13 -0.19
C LEU A 17 -1.01 14.51 -0.72
N ASN A 18 -2.18 14.59 -1.36
CA ASN A 18 -2.72 15.84 -1.87
C ASN A 18 -3.04 16.83 -0.74
N VAL A 19 -3.74 16.40 0.30
CA VAL A 19 -4.07 17.23 1.47
C VAL A 19 -2.80 17.63 2.21
N LEU A 20 -1.90 16.69 2.48
CA LEU A 20 -0.61 16.98 3.12
C LEU A 20 0.16 18.06 2.37
N LYS A 21 0.29 17.92 1.04
CA LYS A 21 1.10 18.84 0.24
C LYS A 21 0.43 20.20 0.04
N ASN A 22 -0.86 20.21 -0.29
CA ASN A 22 -1.53 21.43 -0.76
C ASN A 22 -2.21 22.21 0.36
N THR A 23 -2.69 21.55 1.42
CA THR A 23 -3.30 22.23 2.58
C THR A 23 -2.25 22.55 3.64
N PHE A 24 -1.38 21.59 3.95
CA PHE A 24 -0.44 21.70 5.08
C PHE A 24 1.01 21.99 4.68
N GLY A 25 1.28 22.23 3.39
CA GLY A 25 2.64 22.50 2.90
C GLY A 25 3.62 21.33 3.03
N GLY A 26 3.12 20.13 3.35
CA GLY A 26 3.88 18.89 3.45
C GLY A 26 4.05 18.33 4.87
N LYS A 27 3.62 19.03 5.93
CA LYS A 27 3.74 18.57 7.32
C LYS A 27 2.56 19.02 8.17
N THR A 28 2.00 18.11 8.97
CA THR A 28 0.98 18.43 9.98
C THR A 28 0.96 17.37 11.09
N ASP A 29 0.17 17.60 12.14
CA ASP A 29 -0.16 16.57 13.13
C ASP A 29 -1.37 15.74 12.66
N LEU A 30 -1.44 14.48 13.10
CA LEU A 30 -2.46 13.53 12.67
C LEU A 30 -3.88 13.98 13.03
N TYR A 31 -4.09 14.68 14.15
CA TYR A 31 -5.41 15.18 14.55
C TYR A 31 -5.91 16.31 13.64
N LYS A 32 -5.03 17.19 13.17
CA LYS A 32 -5.40 18.20 12.17
C LYS A 32 -5.69 17.57 10.83
N LEU A 33 -4.93 16.55 10.44
CA LEU A 33 -5.15 15.83 9.20
C LEU A 33 -6.51 15.11 9.19
N GLU A 34 -6.84 14.39 10.27
CA GLU A 34 -8.13 13.75 10.49
C GLU A 34 -9.30 14.73 10.28
N LYS A 35 -9.24 15.90 10.93
CA LYS A 35 -10.26 16.95 10.80
C LYS A 35 -10.39 17.50 9.38
N GLU A 36 -9.27 17.68 8.68
CA GLU A 36 -9.28 18.20 7.31
C GLU A 36 -9.79 17.16 6.31
N MET A 37 -9.50 15.88 6.53
CA MET A 37 -9.96 14.80 5.67
C MET A 37 -11.41 14.39 5.95
N GLU A 38 -12.00 14.84 7.06
CA GLU A 38 -13.34 14.45 7.53
C GLU A 38 -13.50 12.93 7.67
N VAL A 39 -12.44 12.26 8.13
CA VAL A 39 -12.38 10.80 8.33
C VAL A 39 -11.89 10.53 9.75
N ASP A 40 -12.51 9.57 10.45
CA ASP A 40 -12.11 9.19 11.80
C ASP A 40 -10.64 8.71 11.83
N LEU A 41 -9.94 8.98 12.94
CA LEU A 41 -8.51 8.64 13.04
C LEU A 41 -8.25 7.15 12.76
N ASP A 42 -9.07 6.27 13.30
CA ASP A 42 -8.92 4.81 13.14
C ASP A 42 -9.05 4.37 11.67
N ASP A 43 -9.89 5.04 10.88
CA ASP A 43 -10.06 4.77 9.44
C ASP A 43 -8.95 5.41 8.60
N LEU A 44 -8.35 6.50 9.08
CA LEU A 44 -7.21 7.15 8.45
C LEU A 44 -5.90 6.36 8.65
N MET A 45 -5.73 5.69 9.79
CA MET A 45 -4.48 5.01 10.13
C MET A 45 -4.03 3.93 9.14
N PRO A 46 -4.91 3.06 8.59
CA PRO A 46 -4.54 2.07 7.57
C PRO A 46 -3.75 2.65 6.40
N ILE A 47 -4.22 3.78 5.84
CA ILE A 47 -3.54 4.42 4.73
C ILE A 47 -2.27 5.16 5.18
N VAL A 48 -2.28 5.79 6.36
CA VAL A 48 -1.10 6.46 6.92
C VAL A 48 0.06 5.47 7.13
N TYR A 49 -0.20 4.33 7.75
CA TYR A 49 0.82 3.29 7.94
C TYR A 49 1.29 2.70 6.63
N THR A 50 0.36 2.39 5.71
CA THR A 50 0.70 1.90 4.36
C THR A 50 1.59 2.91 3.62
N ALA A 51 1.23 4.19 3.61
CA ALA A 51 2.02 5.25 2.99
C ALA A 51 3.42 5.38 3.62
N ASN A 52 3.54 5.21 4.95
CA ASN A 52 4.82 5.22 5.66
C ASN A 52 5.68 4.01 5.30
N TYR A 53 5.10 2.80 5.25
CA TYR A 53 5.82 1.59 4.87
C TYR A 53 6.30 1.63 3.42
N LEU A 54 5.48 2.18 2.53
CA LEU A 54 5.83 2.43 1.14
C LEU A 54 6.76 3.63 0.99
N GLY A 55 7.06 4.39 2.05
CA GLY A 55 8.02 5.50 2.06
C GLY A 55 7.53 6.75 1.34
N PHE A 56 6.22 6.95 1.21
CA PHE A 56 5.64 8.20 0.68
C PHE A 56 5.52 9.28 1.74
N VAL A 57 5.33 8.87 2.99
CA VAL A 57 5.32 9.75 4.16
C VAL A 57 6.27 9.21 5.23
N THR A 58 6.56 10.03 6.23
CA THR A 58 7.17 9.63 7.50
C THR A 58 6.23 10.02 8.62
N ILE A 59 6.15 9.17 9.65
CA ILE A 59 5.34 9.43 10.85
C ILE A 59 6.23 9.38 12.10
N GLY A 60 5.93 10.21 13.09
CA GLY A 60 6.64 10.21 14.37
C GLY A 60 6.05 11.23 15.34
N GLU A 61 5.96 10.88 16.62
CA GLU A 61 5.47 11.78 17.69
C GLU A 61 4.08 12.41 17.42
N GLY A 62 3.22 11.74 16.66
CA GLY A 62 1.90 12.25 16.27
C GLY A 62 1.91 13.17 15.05
N ASP A 63 3.09 13.43 14.46
CA ASP A 63 3.26 14.16 13.22
C ASP A 63 3.32 13.22 11.99
N ILE A 64 2.93 13.77 10.85
CA ILE A 64 3.06 13.17 9.53
C ILE A 64 3.69 14.17 8.56
N ILE A 65 4.67 13.70 7.79
CA ILE A 65 5.46 14.51 6.86
C ILE A 65 5.55 13.81 5.52
N VAL A 66 5.23 14.50 4.43
CA VAL A 66 5.41 13.98 3.08
C VAL A 66 6.90 13.89 2.73
N THR A 67 7.32 12.79 2.12
CA THR A 67 8.70 12.62 1.62
C THR A 67 8.86 13.19 0.22
N ASP A 68 10.09 13.35 -0.24
CA ASP A 68 10.38 13.71 -1.64
C ASP A 68 9.77 12.70 -2.63
N LYS A 69 9.79 11.40 -2.30
CA LYS A 69 9.15 10.37 -3.11
C LYS A 69 7.62 10.53 -3.14
N GLY A 70 7.01 10.90 -2.02
CA GLY A 70 5.58 11.22 -1.95
C GLY A 70 5.21 12.41 -2.84
N ILE A 71 6.05 13.46 -2.83
CA ILE A 71 5.88 14.62 -3.71
C ILE A 71 6.05 14.23 -5.18
N GLU A 72 7.11 13.47 -5.52
CA GLU A 72 7.35 12.98 -6.87
C GLU A 72 6.18 12.14 -7.38
N PHE A 73 5.67 11.22 -6.57
CA PHE A 73 4.51 10.40 -6.88
C PHE A 73 3.27 11.28 -7.16
N LEU A 74 2.97 12.23 -6.28
CA LEU A 74 1.81 13.11 -6.42
C LEU A 74 1.89 13.96 -7.69
N GLN A 75 3.06 14.46 -8.05
CA GLN A 75 3.26 15.33 -9.22
C GLN A 75 3.42 14.57 -10.55
N SER A 76 3.66 13.26 -10.48
CA SER A 76 3.91 12.42 -11.64
C SER A 76 2.64 12.10 -12.45
N ASN A 77 2.84 11.84 -13.75
CA ASN A 77 1.80 11.24 -14.60
C ASN A 77 1.54 9.77 -14.22
N ILE A 78 0.46 9.20 -14.76
CA ILE A 78 0.01 7.83 -14.43
C ILE A 78 1.09 6.76 -14.64
N ARG A 79 1.91 6.87 -15.69
CA ARG A 79 2.96 5.89 -15.99
C ARG A 79 4.03 5.92 -14.90
N LYS A 80 4.56 7.11 -14.60
CA LYS A 80 5.61 7.27 -13.60
C LYS A 80 5.12 6.95 -12.19
N ARG A 81 3.85 7.25 -11.86
CA ARG A 81 3.21 6.79 -10.60
C ARG A 81 3.24 5.28 -10.45
N LYS A 82 2.88 4.53 -11.50
CA LYS A 82 2.92 3.06 -11.49
C LYS A 82 4.35 2.53 -11.30
N GLU A 83 5.34 3.15 -11.94
CA GLU A 83 6.75 2.79 -11.78
C GLU A 83 7.20 2.98 -10.31
N ILE A 84 6.98 4.18 -9.74
CA ILE A 84 7.32 4.47 -8.33
C ILE A 84 6.60 3.52 -7.36
N LEU A 85 5.32 3.23 -7.63
CA LEU A 85 4.52 2.36 -6.78
C LEU A 85 5.01 0.91 -6.85
N LYS A 86 5.29 0.40 -8.05
CA LYS A 86 5.82 -0.94 -8.30
C LYS A 86 7.13 -1.17 -7.55
N GLU A 87 8.02 -0.18 -7.54
CA GLU A 87 9.25 -0.21 -6.75
C GLU A 87 8.96 -0.22 -5.25
N SER A 88 8.09 0.68 -4.78
CA SER A 88 7.81 0.88 -3.35
C SER A 88 7.12 -0.33 -2.70
N ILE A 89 6.22 -1.01 -3.40
CA ILE A 89 5.53 -2.19 -2.85
C ILE A 89 6.43 -3.43 -2.83
N SER A 90 7.48 -3.49 -3.66
CA SER A 90 8.27 -4.71 -3.88
C SER A 90 8.98 -5.28 -2.63
N SER A 91 9.13 -4.47 -1.58
CA SER A 91 9.76 -4.82 -0.30
C SER A 91 8.79 -4.80 0.88
N VAL A 92 7.48 -4.76 0.63
CA VAL A 92 6.42 -4.69 1.65
C VAL A 92 5.48 -5.87 1.46
N GLU A 93 5.00 -6.47 2.55
CA GLU A 93 4.06 -7.59 2.44
C GLU A 93 2.69 -7.09 1.94
N PRO A 94 1.94 -7.88 1.15
CA PRO A 94 2.23 -9.27 0.77
C PRO A 94 3.14 -9.41 -0.47
N PHE A 95 3.60 -8.29 -1.04
CA PHE A 95 4.32 -8.27 -2.32
C PHE A 95 5.75 -8.77 -2.23
N ALA A 96 6.42 -8.60 -1.09
CA ALA A 96 7.72 -9.21 -0.83
C ALA A 96 7.64 -10.75 -0.93
N THR A 97 6.67 -11.37 -0.26
CA THR A 97 6.43 -12.82 -0.38
C THR A 97 5.96 -13.22 -1.77
N ALA A 98 5.08 -12.45 -2.41
CA ALA A 98 4.69 -12.70 -3.80
C ALA A 98 5.90 -12.74 -4.74
N LYS A 99 6.87 -11.83 -4.57
CA LYS A 99 8.12 -11.78 -5.35
C LYS A 99 8.92 -13.07 -5.27
N GLU A 100 9.00 -13.67 -4.08
CA GLU A 100 9.71 -14.93 -3.85
C GLU A 100 9.02 -16.11 -4.56
N LEU A 101 7.68 -16.16 -4.51
CA LEU A 101 6.88 -17.21 -5.14
C LEU A 101 6.91 -17.16 -6.67
N LYS A 102 7.06 -15.96 -7.26
CA LYS A 102 7.06 -15.66 -8.71
C LYS A 102 5.73 -15.93 -9.41
N VAL A 103 5.15 -17.12 -9.28
CA VAL A 103 3.83 -17.51 -9.78
C VAL A 103 3.07 -18.21 -8.66
N PHE A 104 1.88 -17.75 -8.32
CA PHE A 104 1.16 -18.19 -7.12
C PHE A 104 -0.37 -18.09 -7.26
N SER A 105 -1.12 -18.93 -6.55
CA SER A 105 -2.54 -18.74 -6.22
C SER A 105 -2.70 -17.92 -4.94
N LEU A 106 -3.94 -17.48 -4.63
CA LEU A 106 -4.21 -16.75 -3.39
C LEU A 106 -3.90 -17.58 -2.14
N GLU A 107 -4.21 -18.87 -2.18
CA GLU A 107 -3.97 -19.83 -1.11
C GLU A 107 -2.46 -20.06 -0.91
N GLU A 108 -1.71 -20.25 -2.00
CA GLU A 108 -0.24 -20.40 -1.97
C GLU A 108 0.42 -19.16 -1.32
N LEU A 109 -0.05 -17.95 -1.65
CA LEU A 109 0.45 -16.72 -1.05
C LEU A 109 0.03 -16.58 0.42
N LYS A 110 -1.23 -16.83 0.77
CA LYS A 110 -1.73 -16.76 2.14
C LYS A 110 -0.98 -17.71 3.07
N GLU A 111 -0.76 -18.95 2.66
CA GLU A 111 -0.01 -19.94 3.44
C GLU A 111 1.46 -19.50 3.64
N ALA A 112 2.09 -18.91 2.62
CA ALA A 112 3.44 -18.40 2.72
C ALA A 112 3.54 -17.19 3.67
N LEU A 113 2.54 -16.30 3.64
CA LEU A 113 2.42 -15.15 4.55
C LEU A 113 2.24 -15.60 6.00
N GLU A 114 1.40 -16.60 6.25
CA GLU A 114 1.21 -17.22 7.56
C GLU A 114 2.52 -17.79 8.13
N LYS A 115 3.27 -18.54 7.31
CA LYS A 115 4.59 -19.09 7.70
C LYS A 115 5.62 -18.01 8.06
N LYS A 116 5.45 -16.80 7.53
CA LYS A 116 6.28 -15.63 7.83
C LYS A 116 5.75 -14.76 8.97
N GLY A 117 4.62 -15.13 9.58
CA GLY A 117 3.99 -14.39 10.67
C GLY A 117 3.24 -13.12 10.22
N VAL A 118 2.79 -13.05 8.96
CA VAL A 118 1.95 -11.95 8.47
C VAL A 118 0.49 -12.27 8.82
N GLU A 119 0.04 -11.82 9.98
CA GLU A 119 -1.25 -12.24 10.54
C GLU A 119 -2.47 -11.46 10.02
N ILE A 120 -2.29 -10.33 9.32
CA ILE A 120 -3.40 -9.46 8.89
C ILE A 120 -4.40 -10.16 7.94
N TYR A 121 -3.97 -11.23 7.27
CA TYR A 121 -4.81 -12.04 6.38
C TYR A 121 -5.28 -13.34 7.05
N ASN A 122 -5.10 -13.52 8.37
CA ASN A 122 -5.45 -14.74 9.10
C ASN A 122 -6.88 -14.68 9.66
N SER A 123 -7.82 -14.19 8.85
CA SER A 123 -9.26 -14.13 9.15
C SER A 123 -10.05 -14.99 8.15
N PRO A 124 -11.34 -15.29 8.44
CA PRO A 124 -12.23 -15.90 7.44
C PRO A 124 -12.31 -15.11 6.13
N GLU A 125 -12.18 -13.78 6.20
CA GLU A 125 -12.19 -12.86 5.06
C GLU A 125 -10.81 -12.69 4.41
N GLY A 126 -9.76 -13.27 4.99
CA GLY A 126 -8.37 -12.97 4.62
C GLY A 126 -8.00 -13.26 3.16
N LEU A 127 -8.62 -14.26 2.52
CA LEU A 127 -8.43 -14.51 1.08
C LEU A 127 -9.05 -13.40 0.23
N TYR A 128 -10.21 -12.87 0.63
CA TYR A 128 -10.87 -11.75 -0.03
C TYR A 128 -10.04 -10.48 0.14
N ASP A 129 -9.58 -10.18 1.36
CA ASP A 129 -8.73 -9.04 1.67
C ASP A 129 -7.40 -9.08 0.91
N LEU A 130 -6.79 -10.26 0.84
CA LEU A 130 -5.58 -10.48 0.04
C LEU A 130 -5.87 -10.25 -1.44
N GLN A 131 -6.97 -10.79 -1.97
CA GLN A 131 -7.37 -10.56 -3.36
C GLN A 131 -7.54 -9.06 -3.66
N ILE A 132 -8.27 -8.32 -2.83
CA ILE A 132 -8.45 -6.88 -2.98
C ILE A 132 -7.09 -6.17 -2.94
N THR A 133 -6.21 -6.50 -1.99
CA THR A 133 -4.87 -5.92 -1.90
C THR A 133 -4.07 -6.14 -3.19
N LEU A 134 -4.10 -7.36 -3.74
CA LEU A 134 -3.40 -7.69 -4.98
C LEU A 134 -3.97 -6.94 -6.19
N LEU A 135 -5.29 -6.75 -6.28
CA LEU A 135 -5.93 -6.01 -7.36
C LEU A 135 -5.61 -4.52 -7.28
N GLU A 136 -5.83 -3.93 -6.10
CA GLU A 136 -5.65 -2.50 -5.84
C GLU A 136 -4.20 -2.06 -6.03
N TRP A 137 -3.24 -2.81 -5.47
CA TRP A 137 -1.84 -2.39 -5.46
C TRP A 137 -0.98 -3.14 -6.47
N GLY A 138 -1.13 -4.45 -6.55
CA GLY A 138 -0.29 -5.32 -7.36
C GLY A 138 -0.55 -5.22 -8.86
N ILE A 139 -1.82 -5.39 -9.27
CA ILE A 139 -2.23 -5.31 -10.66
C ILE A 139 -2.16 -3.86 -11.16
N TYR A 140 -2.65 -2.89 -10.37
CA TYR A 140 -2.62 -1.48 -10.75
C TYR A 140 -1.20 -0.99 -11.08
N SER A 141 -0.22 -1.28 -10.21
CA SER A 141 1.18 -0.90 -10.40
C SER A 141 1.87 -1.69 -11.51
N GLY A 142 1.29 -2.81 -11.95
CA GLY A 142 1.92 -3.76 -12.87
C GLY A 142 3.04 -4.56 -12.22
N PHE A 143 3.08 -4.65 -10.89
CA PHE A 143 3.98 -5.52 -10.14
C PHE A 143 3.65 -7.00 -10.37
N ILE A 144 2.36 -7.33 -10.43
CA ILE A 144 1.85 -8.65 -10.81
C ILE A 144 0.88 -8.55 -11.98
N SER A 145 0.54 -9.71 -12.56
CA SER A 145 -0.51 -9.87 -13.57
C SER A 145 -1.25 -11.19 -13.35
N ARG A 146 -2.50 -11.27 -13.83
CA ARG A 146 -3.23 -12.54 -13.86
C ARG A 146 -2.50 -13.53 -14.79
N TYR A 147 -2.43 -14.78 -14.39
CA TYR A 147 -1.74 -15.85 -15.10
C TYR A 147 -2.60 -17.10 -15.08
N GLY A 148 -3.22 -17.43 -16.21
CA GLY A 148 -4.31 -18.40 -16.24
C GLY A 148 -5.52 -17.91 -15.46
N ASP A 149 -6.40 -18.84 -15.08
CA ASP A 149 -7.70 -18.51 -14.49
C ASP A 149 -7.59 -18.18 -12.98
N GLU A 150 -6.67 -18.84 -12.26
CA GLU A 150 -6.64 -18.83 -10.79
C GLU A 150 -5.27 -18.42 -10.20
N LYS A 151 -4.30 -17.99 -11.03
CA LYS A 151 -2.97 -17.60 -10.54
C LYS A 151 -2.60 -16.16 -10.89
N PHE A 152 -1.60 -15.67 -10.18
CA PHE A 152 -0.89 -14.43 -10.43
C PHE A 152 0.56 -14.72 -10.77
N LYS A 153 1.18 -13.81 -11.53
CA LYS A 153 2.59 -13.84 -11.88
C LYS A 153 3.23 -12.50 -11.59
N VAL A 154 4.41 -12.53 -11.00
CA VAL A 154 5.26 -11.36 -10.75
C VAL A 154 5.95 -10.91 -12.03
N ASN A 155 5.89 -9.61 -12.30
CA ASN A 155 6.44 -8.97 -13.50
C ASN A 155 7.78 -8.29 -13.27
N VAL A 156 8.34 -8.38 -12.06
CA VAL A 156 9.69 -7.89 -11.75
C VAL A 156 10.68 -9.04 -11.83
N GLN A 157 11.86 -8.75 -12.40
CA GLN A 157 13.00 -9.66 -12.39
C GLN A 157 13.74 -9.60 -11.06
#